data_AF-A0A3B8VNM2-F1
#
_entry.id   AF-A0A3B8VNM2-F1
#
_cell.length_a   1.000
_cell.length_b   1.000
_cell.length_c   1.000
_cell.angle_alpha   90.00
_cell.angle_beta   90.00
_cell.angle_gamma   90.00
#
_symmetry.space_group_name_H-M   'P 1'
#
loop_
_entity.id
_entity.type
_entity.pdbx_description
1 polymer ?
#
loop_
_entity_poly.entity_id
_entity_poly.type
_entity_poly.pdbx_seq_one_letter_code
_entity_poly.pdbx_strand_id
1 'polypeptide(L)'
;EALRWSKRVAWIKLEVTHVLQERETASVEFIATFVDGQHLKSIHERSAFVYDNDHWYYVDGSQTSPVSGVEKQVITRNSRCPCGGIGKFKNCHGKNKKG
;
A
#
# COMPACT_ATOMS: atom_id res chain seq x y z
N GLU A 1 -5.74 8.91 -14.44
CA GLU A 1 -6.30 9.19 -13.09
C GLU A 1 -5.49 8.56 -11.95
N ALA A 2 -5.03 7.30 -12.10
CA ALA A 2 -4.19 6.60 -11.11
C ALA A 2 -2.96 7.39 -10.62
N LEU A 3 -2.23 8.07 -11.53
CA LEU A 3 -1.07 8.89 -11.17
C LEU A 3 -1.41 10.04 -10.20
N ARG A 4 -2.58 10.67 -10.38
CA ARG A 4 -3.03 11.77 -9.51
C ARG A 4 -3.38 11.27 -8.11
N TRP A 5 -3.98 10.08 -8.03
CA TRP A 5 -4.28 9.44 -6.76
C TRP A 5 -3.00 8.99 -6.03
N SER A 6 -2.09 8.31 -6.72
CA SER A 6 -0.82 7.83 -6.16
C SER A 6 0.05 8.97 -5.61
N LYS A 7 0.07 10.14 -6.28
CA LYS A 7 0.77 11.33 -5.78
C LYS A 7 0.08 12.06 -4.62
N ARG A 8 -1.22 11.81 -4.41
CA ARG A 8 -2.01 12.47 -3.36
C ARG A 8 -1.94 11.73 -2.04
N VAL A 9 -1.94 10.40 -2.07
CA VAL A 9 -1.85 9.58 -0.87
C VAL A 9 -0.41 9.53 -0.35
N ALA A 10 -0.27 9.30 0.96
CA ALA A 10 1.03 9.06 1.57
C ALA A 10 1.24 7.55 1.76
N TRP A 11 2.14 6.95 0.99
CA TRP A 11 2.52 5.55 1.14
C TRP A 11 3.29 5.34 2.45
N ILE A 12 2.93 4.31 3.20
CA ILE A 12 3.45 4.05 4.55
C ILE A 12 4.37 2.83 4.56
N LYS A 13 3.88 1.72 4.00
CA LYS A 13 4.59 0.44 4.02
C LYS A 13 4.12 -0.42 2.85
N LEU A 14 5.05 -1.17 2.28
CA LEU A 14 4.75 -2.32 1.43
C LEU A 14 5.20 -3.58 2.17
N GLU A 15 4.31 -4.55 2.28
CA GLU A 15 4.60 -5.86 2.86
C GLU A 15 4.28 -6.94 1.84
N VAL A 16 5.27 -7.75 1.49
CA VAL A 16 5.07 -8.93 0.63
C VAL A 16 4.75 -10.10 1.56
N THR A 17 3.54 -10.63 1.45
CA THR A 17 3.03 -11.71 2.31
C THR A 17 3.27 -13.08 1.70
N HIS A 18 3.26 -13.18 0.38
CA HIS A 18 3.50 -14.43 -0.32
C HIS A 18 4.17 -14.22 -1.68
N VAL A 19 5.08 -15.13 -2.04
CA VAL A 19 5.72 -15.17 -3.36
C VAL A 19 5.73 -16.61 -3.83
N LEU A 20 5.20 -16.85 -5.03
CA LEU A 20 5.30 -18.11 -5.75
C LEU A 20 5.94 -17.82 -7.11
N GLN A 21 6.97 -18.56 -7.47
CA GLN A 21 7.62 -18.45 -8.78
C GLN A 21 7.75 -19.84 -9.37
N GLU A 22 7.29 -20.00 -10.61
CA GLU A 22 7.31 -21.24 -11.36
C GLU A 22 7.84 -20.98 -12.77
N ARG A 23 9.13 -21.29 -12.98
CA ARG A 23 9.83 -21.06 -14.27
C ARG A 23 9.72 -19.59 -14.70
N GLU A 24 8.87 -19.34 -15.69
CA GLU A 24 8.64 -18.05 -16.35
C GLU A 24 7.36 -17.36 -15.86
N THR A 25 6.71 -17.87 -14.82
CA THR A 25 5.57 -17.20 -14.18
C THR A 25 5.84 -16.97 -12.70
N ALA A 26 5.22 -15.93 -12.15
CA ALA A 26 5.25 -15.65 -10.73
C ALA A 26 3.94 -15.03 -10.25
N SER A 27 3.65 -15.24 -8.97
CA SER A 27 2.56 -14.60 -8.25
C SER A 27 3.11 -13.96 -6.98
N VAL A 28 2.80 -12.68 -6.77
CA VAL A 28 3.21 -11.92 -5.58
C VAL A 28 1.96 -11.41 -4.89
N GLU A 29 1.77 -11.79 -3.63
CA GLU A 29 0.74 -11.24 -2.76
C GLU A 29 1.37 -10.21 -1.82
N PHE A 30 0.77 -9.03 -1.74
CA PHE A 30 1.29 -7.94 -0.95
C PHE A 30 0.19 -7.05 -0.36
N ILE A 31 0.54 -6.39 0.75
CA ILE A 31 -0.26 -5.37 1.40
C ILE A 31 0.46 -4.03 1.28
N ALA A 32 -0.10 -3.11 0.51
CA ALA A 32 0.37 -1.73 0.40
C ALA A 32 -0.45 -0.81 1.31
N THR A 33 0.13 -0.35 2.41
CA THR A 33 -0.52 0.54 3.39
C THR A 33 -0.24 2.00 3.04
N PHE A 34 -1.28 2.84 3.07
CA PHE A 34 -1.20 4.26 2.77
C PHE A 34 -2.16 5.10 3.63
N VAL A 35 -1.88 6.40 3.73
CA VAL A 35 -2.73 7.39 4.37
C VAL A 35 -3.39 8.27 3.32
N ASP A 36 -4.71 8.40 3.43
CA ASP A 36 -5.55 9.28 2.62
C ASP A 36 -6.30 10.24 3.55
N GLY A 37 -5.74 11.45 3.71
CA GLY A 37 -6.17 12.39 4.74
C GLY A 37 -5.84 11.90 6.14
N GLN A 38 -6.86 11.55 6.93
CA GLN A 38 -6.73 10.97 8.27
C GLN A 38 -7.01 9.46 8.30
N HIS A 39 -7.25 8.84 7.15
CA HIS A 39 -7.61 7.42 7.09
C HIS A 39 -6.39 6.59 6.73
N LEU A 40 -6.07 5.62 7.58
CA LEU A 40 -5.17 4.53 7.24
C LEU A 40 -5.96 3.51 6.42
N LYS A 41 -5.44 3.20 5.23
CA LYS A 41 -6.03 2.25 4.29
C LYS A 41 -4.94 1.31 3.79
N SER A 42 -5.34 0.16 3.26
CA SER A 42 -4.43 -0.76 2.60
C SER A 42 -5.05 -1.28 1.30
N ILE A 43 -4.17 -1.66 0.38
CA ILE A 43 -4.49 -2.49 -0.79
C ILE A 43 -3.90 -3.85 -0.49
N HIS A 44 -4.73 -4.88 -0.43
CA HIS A 44 -4.28 -6.27 -0.42
C HIS A 44 -4.50 -6.81 -1.83
N GLU A 45 -3.41 -7.18 -2.50
CA GLU A 45 -3.46 -7.61 -3.89
C GLU A 45 -2.58 -8.83 -4.09
N ARG A 46 -3.04 -9.75 -4.94
CA ARG A 46 -2.22 -10.80 -5.52
C ARG A 46 -2.05 -10.53 -7.02
N SER A 47 -0.82 -10.27 -7.43
CA SER A 47 -0.45 -9.93 -8.80
C SER A 47 0.29 -11.07 -9.49
N ALA A 48 -0.04 -11.32 -10.75
CA ALA A 48 0.60 -12.30 -11.61
C ALA A 48 1.62 -11.62 -12.53
N PHE A 49 2.75 -12.29 -12.73
CA PHE A 49 3.85 -11.84 -13.57
C PHE A 49 4.29 -12.96 -14.51
N VAL A 50 4.80 -12.56 -15.67
CA VAL A 50 5.46 -13.42 -16.66
C VAL A 50 6.86 -12.91 -16.92
N TYR A 51 7.82 -13.82 -17.03
CA TYR A 51 9.20 -13.53 -17.41
C TYR A 51 9.36 -13.82 -18.91
N ASP A 52 9.73 -12.81 -19.66
CA ASP A 52 9.96 -12.91 -21.10
C ASP A 52 11.12 -11.98 -21.49
N ASN A 53 11.97 -12.41 -22.43
CA ASN A 53 13.10 -11.62 -22.92
C ASN A 53 13.94 -10.95 -21.81
N ASP A 54 14.26 -11.72 -20.75
CA ASP A 54 15.04 -11.28 -19.57
C ASP A 54 14.38 -10.20 -18.70
N HIS A 55 13.07 -10.02 -18.80
CA HIS A 55 12.30 -9.03 -18.04
C HIS A 55 11.03 -9.65 -17.44
N TRP A 56 10.65 -9.19 -16.25
CA TRP A 56 9.35 -9.51 -15.65
C TRP A 56 8.30 -8.48 -16.07
N TYR A 57 7.17 -8.96 -16.55
CA TYR A 57 6.01 -8.16 -16.93
C TYR A 57 4.85 -8.45 -15.99
N TYR A 58 4.18 -7.40 -15.55
CA TYR A 58 2.89 -7.51 -14.86
C TYR A 58 1.83 -7.98 -15.85
N VAL A 59 1.10 -9.03 -15.51
CA VAL A 59 0.02 -9.59 -16.33
C VAL A 59 -1.33 -9.09 -15.83
N ASP A 60 -1.60 -9.34 -14.55
CA ASP A 60 -2.88 -9.03 -13.92
C ASP A 60 -2.71 -8.94 -12.40
N GLY A 61 -3.73 -8.41 -11.71
CA GLY A 61 -3.78 -8.35 -10.27
C GLY A 61 -5.21 -8.39 -9.76
N SER A 62 -5.41 -9.23 -8.73
CA SER A 62 -6.68 -9.36 -8.05
C SER A 62 -6.58 -8.72 -6.67
N GLN A 63 -7.41 -7.71 -6.41
CA GLN A 63 -7.58 -7.22 -5.04
C GLN A 63 -8.30 -8.28 -4.24
N THR A 64 -7.63 -8.79 -3.22
CA THR A 64 -8.25 -9.70 -2.27
C THR A 64 -8.98 -8.85 -1.24
N SER A 65 -10.21 -9.24 -0.91
CA SER A 65 -10.96 -8.58 0.16
C SER A 65 -10.07 -8.54 1.40
N PRO A 66 -9.98 -7.40 2.11
CA PRO A 66 -9.22 -7.35 3.35
C PRO A 66 -9.74 -8.46 4.26
N VAL A 67 -8.82 -9.26 4.81
CA VAL A 67 -9.14 -10.19 5.89
C VAL A 67 -9.89 -9.36 6.93
N SER A 68 -11.14 -9.74 7.19
CA SER A 68 -12.08 -9.05 8.09
C SER A 68 -11.35 -8.57 9.34
N GLY A 69 -11.11 -7.27 9.45
CA GLY A 69 -10.34 -6.67 10.55
C GLY A 69 -9.53 -5.42 10.20
N VAL A 70 -9.16 -5.20 8.93
CA VAL A 70 -8.52 -3.94 8.49
C VAL A 70 -9.59 -2.94 8.04
N GLU A 71 -10.47 -2.57 8.97
CA GLU A 71 -11.39 -1.47 8.77
C GLU A 71 -10.63 -0.14 8.66
N LYS A 72 -11.20 0.82 7.92
CA LYS A 72 -10.68 2.19 7.75
C LYS A 72 -10.38 2.83 9.10
N GLN A 73 -9.15 2.69 9.58
CA GLN A 73 -8.76 3.23 10.86
C GLN A 73 -8.54 4.74 10.71
N VAL A 74 -9.29 5.53 11.48
CA VAL A 74 -9.07 6.98 11.57
C VAL A 74 -7.89 7.24 12.51
N ILE A 75 -6.86 7.92 12.00
CA ILE A 75 -5.65 8.27 12.76
C ILE A 75 -5.89 9.58 13.50
N THR A 76 -5.85 9.54 14.83
CA THR A 76 -5.97 10.74 15.66
C THR A 76 -4.75 11.65 15.51
N ARG A 77 -4.94 12.97 15.42
CA ARG A 77 -3.87 13.97 15.23
C ARG A 77 -2.65 13.84 16.17
N ASN A 78 -2.88 13.46 17.42
CA ASN A 78 -1.83 13.35 18.45
C ASN A 78 -1.28 11.93 18.62
N SER A 79 -1.79 10.93 17.91
CA SER A 79 -1.26 9.57 17.98
C SER A 79 0.11 9.47 17.32
N ARG A 80 0.85 8.38 17.59
CA ARG A 80 2.07 8.05 16.86
C ARG A 80 1.74 7.86 15.39
N CYS A 81 2.61 8.39 14.53
CA CYS A 81 2.42 8.26 13.09
C CYS A 81 2.64 6.80 12.64
N PRO A 82 1.76 6.22 11.80
CA PRO A 82 1.85 4.82 11.38
C PRO A 82 3.05 4.51 10.47
N CYS A 83 3.79 5.52 10.01
CA CYS A 83 5.04 5.36 9.27
C CYS A 83 6.22 4.86 10.11
N GLY A 84 6.01 4.56 11.41
CA GLY A 84 7.08 4.17 12.32
C GLY A 84 7.97 5.32 12.80
N GLY A 85 7.67 6.56 12.41
CA GLY A 85 8.40 7.75 12.85
C GLY A 85 8.12 8.08 14.33
N ILE A 86 9.09 8.71 14.99
CA ILE A 86 9.03 9.05 16.43
C ILE A 86 8.01 10.17 16.75
N GLY A 87 7.45 10.82 15.73
CA GLY A 87 6.58 12.00 15.86
C GLY A 87 5.08 11.70 15.89
N LYS A 88 4.31 12.69 16.37
CA LYS A 88 2.83 12.69 16.30
C LYS A 88 2.35 12.79 14.85
N PHE A 89 1.22 12.17 14.52
CA PHE A 89 0.66 12.14 13.17
C PHE A 89 0.54 13.53 12.53
N LYS A 90 -0.04 14.52 13.24
CA LYS A 90 -0.18 15.91 12.75
C LYS A 90 1.14 16.59 12.37
N ASN A 91 2.25 16.15 12.96
CA ASN A 91 3.60 16.69 12.70
C ASN A 91 4.35 15.87 11.64
N CYS A 92 3.73 14.85 11.06
CA CYS A 92 4.30 13.94 10.09
C CYS A 92 3.35 13.83 8.89
N HIS A 93 2.65 12.71 8.71
CA HIS A 93 1.75 12.45 7.58
C HIS A 93 0.38 13.14 7.65
N GLY A 94 0.04 13.75 8.80
CA GLY A 94 -1.16 14.56 9.00
C GLY A 94 -0.92 16.07 8.92
N LYS A 95 0.25 16.51 8.43
CA LYS A 95 0.48 17.95 8.18
C LYS A 95 -0.53 18.42 7.14
N ASN A 96 -1.34 19.41 7.49
CA ASN A 96 -2.12 20.13 6.49
C ASN A 96 -1.09 20.73 5.51
N LYS A 97 -1.04 20.24 4.27
CA LYS A 97 -0.40 20.99 3.20
C LYS A 97 -1.21 22.28 3.09
N LYS A 98 -0.69 23.39 3.64
CA LYS A 98 -1.27 24.70 3.38
C LYS A 98 -1.30 24.84 1.85
N GLY A 99 -2.51 25.06 1.33
CA GLY A 99 -2.74 25.28 -0.09
C GLY A 99 -1.91 26.44 -0.62
#